data_AF-A0A2S6TN94-F1
#
_entry.id   AF-A0A2S6TN94-F1
#
_cell.length_a   1.000
_cell.length_b   1.000
_cell.length_c   1.000
_cell.angle_alpha   90.00
_cell.angle_beta   90.00
_cell.angle_gamma   90.00
#
_symmetry.space_group_name_H-M   'P 1'
#
loop_
_entity.id
_entity.type
_entity.pdbx_description
1 polymer ?
#
loop_
_entity_poly.entity_id
_entity_poly.type
_entity_poly.pdbx_seq_one_letter_code
_entity_poly.pdbx_strand_id
1 'polypeptide(L)'
;LRKLLSVVVEEGTGSRAEAPGYLVGGKTGTAEKTGAGGYRRGALLSSFIGVFPVDEPRFVIFALLDEPKGTKKTHGFATGGWVAAPTVGRVVRRIGPLAGIRPYHDDLPQVRRGLAMNRTPGAQTLASY
;
A
#
# COMPACT_ATOMS: atom_id res chain seq x y z
N LEU A 1 1.37 2.51 14.90
CA LEU A 1 2.09 1.92 13.74
C LEU A 1 1.29 1.93 12.44
N ARG A 2 0.07 1.37 12.39
CA ARG A 2 -0.79 1.35 11.17
C ARG A 2 -0.97 2.72 10.51
N LYS A 3 -1.28 3.76 11.32
CA LYS A 3 -1.38 5.16 10.86
C LYS A 3 -0.11 5.67 10.19
N LEU A 4 1.06 5.34 10.74
CA LEU A 4 2.35 5.75 10.16
C LEU A 4 2.61 5.07 8.81
N LEU A 5 2.19 3.81 8.66
CA LEU A 5 2.33 3.07 7.40
C LEU A 5 1.39 3.61 6.30
N SER A 6 0.23 4.16 6.67
CA SER A 6 -0.63 4.85 5.71
C SER A 6 -0.02 6.16 5.23
N VAL A 7 0.65 6.93 6.10
CA VAL A 7 1.35 8.16 5.69
C VAL A 7 2.40 7.87 4.60
N VAL A 8 3.08 6.72 4.66
CA VAL A 8 4.04 6.32 3.62
C VAL A 8 3.39 6.16 2.24
N VAL A 9 2.12 5.77 2.19
CA VAL A 9 1.33 5.59 0.96
C VAL A 9 0.57 6.87 0.57
N GLU A 10 0.41 7.81 1.49
CA GLU A 10 -0.26 9.09 1.21
C GLU A 10 0.72 10.13 0.69
N GLU A 11 1.83 10.32 1.40
CA GLU A 11 2.78 11.41 1.17
C GLU A 11 4.22 10.91 0.99
N GLY A 12 4.46 9.63 1.26
CA GLY A 12 5.79 9.05 1.29
C GLY A 12 6.23 8.35 -0.01
N THR A 13 7.35 7.62 0.11
CA THR A 13 7.94 6.87 -1.00
C THR A 13 7.06 5.71 -1.52
N GLY A 14 6.01 5.37 -0.79
CA GLY A 14 5.02 4.35 -1.15
C GLY A 14 3.80 4.90 -1.86
N SER A 15 3.76 6.18 -2.23
CA SER A 15 2.55 6.84 -2.77
C SER A 15 1.89 6.12 -3.94
N ARG A 16 2.68 5.43 -4.77
CA ARG A 16 2.15 4.65 -5.90
C ARG A 16 1.39 3.38 -5.51
N ALA A 17 1.39 3.00 -4.23
CA ALA A 17 0.54 1.92 -3.72
C ALA A 17 -0.88 2.41 -3.38
N GLU A 18 -1.18 3.68 -3.59
CA GLU A 18 -2.53 4.21 -3.44
C GLU A 18 -3.54 3.40 -4.28
N ALA A 19 -4.64 3.04 -3.64
CA ALA A 19 -5.78 2.40 -4.27
C ALA A 19 -7.01 3.28 -3.98
N PRO A 20 -7.53 4.04 -4.97
CA PRO A 20 -8.70 4.89 -4.77
C PRO A 20 -9.87 4.11 -4.16
N GLY A 21 -10.52 4.72 -3.17
CA GLY A 21 -11.58 4.08 -2.39
C GLY A 21 -11.11 3.10 -1.30
N TYR A 22 -9.81 2.84 -1.15
CA TYR A 22 -9.29 1.87 -0.18
C TYR A 22 -8.17 2.46 0.69
N LEU A 23 -8.16 2.09 1.98
CA LEU A 23 -7.10 2.44 2.90
C LEU A 23 -5.98 1.41 2.83
N VAL A 24 -4.86 1.82 2.23
CA VAL A 24 -3.64 1.01 2.11
C VAL A 24 -2.55 1.66 2.95
N GLY A 25 -1.77 0.83 3.60
CA GLY A 25 -0.63 1.24 4.40
C GLY A 25 0.49 0.27 4.11
N GLY A 26 1.71 0.77 4.02
CA GLY A 26 2.80 -0.09 3.60
C GLY A 26 4.15 0.55 3.68
N LYS A 27 5.15 -0.22 3.25
CA LYS A 27 6.54 0.23 3.24
C LYS A 27 7.25 -0.26 2.00
N THR A 28 8.09 0.61 1.48
CA THR A 28 9.02 0.33 0.39
C THR A 28 10.27 -0.36 0.92
N GLY A 29 10.74 -1.36 0.19
CA GLY A 29 12.06 -1.96 0.34
C GLY A 29 12.84 -1.80 -0.96
N THR A 30 14.12 -1.46 -0.87
CA THR A 30 15.04 -1.49 -1.99
C THR A 30 16.41 -1.84 -1.44
N ALA A 31 16.94 -2.98 -1.86
CA ALA A 31 18.23 -3.47 -1.41
C ALA A 31 19.08 -3.87 -2.62
N GLU A 32 20.38 -3.67 -2.54
CA GLU A 32 21.31 -4.27 -3.50
C GLU A 32 21.57 -5.72 -3.10
N LYS A 33 21.59 -6.62 -4.08
CA LYS A 33 21.95 -8.02 -3.85
C LYS A 33 23.40 -8.13 -3.39
N THR A 34 23.69 -9.14 -2.60
CA THR A 34 25.06 -9.52 -2.28
C THR A 34 25.72 -10.22 -3.48
N GLY A 35 27.05 -10.11 -3.57
CA GLY A 35 27.91 -10.80 -4.52
C GLY A 35 29.29 -11.03 -3.92
N ALA A 36 30.21 -11.57 -4.73
CA ALA A 36 31.58 -11.79 -4.28
C ALA A 36 32.23 -10.45 -3.90
N GLY A 37 32.54 -10.26 -2.62
CA GLY A 37 33.23 -9.07 -2.11
C GLY A 37 32.34 -7.85 -1.80
N GLY A 38 31.01 -7.97 -1.77
CA GLY A 38 30.14 -6.87 -1.33
C GLY A 38 28.79 -6.81 -2.06
N TYR A 39 28.22 -5.61 -2.16
CA TYR A 39 26.95 -5.39 -2.87
C TYR A 39 27.15 -5.29 -4.38
N ARG A 40 26.30 -5.97 -5.13
CA ARG A 40 26.21 -5.87 -6.59
C ARG A 40 25.44 -4.61 -6.97
N ARG A 41 26.18 -3.54 -7.24
CA ARG A 41 25.65 -2.24 -7.68
C ARG A 41 24.62 -2.43 -8.80
N GLY A 42 23.40 -1.95 -8.57
CA GLY A 42 22.32 -2.02 -9.56
C GLY A 42 21.62 -3.39 -9.73
N ALA A 43 22.07 -4.44 -9.05
CA ALA A 43 21.30 -5.68 -8.90
C ALA A 43 20.33 -5.52 -7.74
N LEU A 44 19.16 -4.93 -8.00
CA LEU A 44 18.21 -4.54 -6.96
C LEU A 44 17.22 -5.65 -6.64
N LEU A 45 16.90 -5.80 -5.35
CA LEU A 45 15.66 -6.39 -4.85
C LEU A 45 14.74 -5.25 -4.45
N SER A 46 13.73 -4.98 -5.29
CA SER A 46 12.80 -3.87 -5.09
C SER A 46 11.44 -4.41 -4.67
N SER A 47 10.98 -3.98 -3.50
CA SER A 47 9.79 -4.55 -2.88
C SER A 47 8.85 -3.50 -2.30
N PHE A 48 7.62 -3.94 -2.10
CA PHE A 48 6.62 -3.22 -1.33
C PHE A 48 5.79 -4.21 -0.53
N ILE A 49 5.64 -3.96 0.75
CA ILE A 49 4.71 -4.68 1.62
C ILE A 49 3.56 -3.75 1.98
N GLY A 50 2.33 -4.19 1.71
CA GLY A 50 1.12 -3.46 2.02
C GLY A 50 0.19 -4.26 2.92
N VAL A 51 -0.55 -3.55 3.76
CA VAL A 51 -1.63 -4.05 4.61
C VAL A 51 -2.92 -3.39 4.16
N PHE A 52 -3.98 -4.19 4.05
CA PHE A 52 -5.28 -3.77 3.55
C PHE A 52 -6.44 -4.57 4.18
N PRO A 53 -7.57 -3.92 4.52
CA PRO A 53 -7.69 -2.50 4.88
C PRO A 53 -6.76 -2.14 6.04
N VAL A 54 -6.31 -0.91 6.16
CA VAL A 54 -5.39 -0.53 7.27
C VAL A 54 -6.10 -0.43 8.61
N ASP A 55 -7.36 -0.02 8.61
CA ASP A 55 -8.20 0.13 9.79
C ASP A 55 -8.56 -1.23 10.41
N GLU A 56 -8.96 -2.19 9.57
CA GLU A 56 -9.24 -3.58 9.96
C GLU A 56 -8.46 -4.55 9.06
N PRO A 57 -7.17 -4.82 9.36
CA PRO A 57 -6.30 -5.65 8.51
C PRO A 57 -6.82 -7.05 8.26
N ARG A 58 -7.08 -7.36 6.99
CA ARG A 58 -7.47 -8.69 6.52
C ARG A 58 -6.45 -9.31 5.56
N PHE A 59 -5.66 -8.47 4.91
CA PHE A 59 -4.69 -8.87 3.89
C PHE A 59 -3.32 -8.26 4.15
N VAL A 60 -2.29 -9.07 3.94
CA VAL A 60 -0.92 -8.63 3.74
C VAL A 60 -0.53 -8.99 2.32
N ILE A 61 -0.06 -8.00 1.56
CA ILE A 61 0.34 -8.17 0.17
C ILE A 61 1.81 -7.80 0.07
N PHE A 62 2.64 -8.75 -0.35
CA PHE A 62 4.05 -8.52 -0.59
C PHE A 62 4.35 -8.65 -2.08
N ALA A 63 4.88 -7.59 -2.68
CA ALA A 63 5.39 -7.61 -4.04
C ALA A 63 6.91 -7.43 -4.00
N LEU A 64 7.63 -8.34 -4.65
CA LEU A 64 9.07 -8.29 -4.85
C LEU A 64 9.35 -8.40 -6.34
N LEU A 65 10.14 -7.49 -6.86
CA LEU A 65 10.66 -7.54 -8.21
C LEU A 65 12.16 -7.76 -8.13
N ASP A 66 12.61 -8.78 -8.86
CA ASP A 66 14.01 -9.15 -8.90
C ASP A 66 14.74 -8.48 -10.06
N GLU A 67 15.84 -7.80 -9.74
CA GLU A 67 16.69 -6.99 -10.64
C GLU A 67 15.90 -6.13 -11.65
N PRO A 68 14.84 -5.40 -11.23
CA PRO A 68 14.02 -4.63 -12.16
C PRO A 68 14.85 -3.53 -12.82
N LYS A 69 14.52 -3.24 -14.08
CA LYS A 69 15.15 -2.16 -14.82
C LYS A 69 14.21 -0.95 -14.88
N GLY A 70 14.78 0.23 -14.69
CA GLY A 70 14.06 1.48 -14.87
C GLY A 70 13.59 1.60 -16.32
N THR A 71 12.37 2.10 -16.50
CA THR A 71 11.76 2.33 -17.81
C THR A 71 11.48 3.83 -17.99
N LYS A 72 11.13 4.25 -19.21
CA LYS A 72 10.65 5.63 -19.44
C LYS A 72 9.45 5.97 -18.53
N LYS A 73 8.54 5.02 -18.29
CA LYS A 73 7.36 5.19 -17.42
C LYS A 73 7.72 5.35 -15.94
N THR A 74 8.88 4.84 -15.52
CA THR A 74 9.38 4.99 -14.16
C THR A 74 10.48 6.05 -14.07
N HIS A 75 10.67 6.88 -15.11
CA HIS A 75 11.74 7.88 -15.20
C HIS A 75 13.14 7.31 -14.93
N GLY A 76 13.38 6.05 -15.31
CA GLY A 76 14.64 5.36 -15.04
C GLY A 76 14.79 4.83 -13.60
N PHE A 77 13.84 5.10 -12.70
CA PHE A 77 13.87 4.56 -11.34
C PHE A 77 13.45 3.09 -11.31
N ALA A 78 14.17 2.30 -10.50
CA ALA A 78 13.92 0.87 -10.28
C ALA A 78 13.63 0.54 -8.80
N THR A 79 13.40 1.54 -7.94
CA THR A 79 13.16 1.32 -6.51
C THR A 79 11.76 0.77 -6.23
N GLY A 80 11.57 0.15 -5.06
CA GLY A 80 10.31 -0.47 -4.64
C GLY A 80 9.09 0.45 -4.74
N GLY A 81 9.25 1.75 -4.43
CA GLY A 81 8.19 2.75 -4.58
C GLY A 81 7.78 3.05 -6.02
N TRP A 82 8.65 2.79 -6.98
CA TRP A 82 8.38 2.99 -8.42
C TRP A 82 7.86 1.73 -9.09
N VAL A 83 8.44 0.56 -8.76
CA VAL A 83 8.19 -0.68 -9.52
C VAL A 83 7.32 -1.70 -8.77
N ALA A 84 7.37 -1.73 -7.43
CA ALA A 84 6.63 -2.72 -6.63
C ALA A 84 5.33 -2.14 -6.04
N ALA A 85 5.36 -0.92 -5.52
CA ALA A 85 4.20 -0.24 -4.93
C ALA A 85 2.96 -0.20 -5.84
N PRO A 86 3.05 0.13 -7.14
CA PRO A 86 1.88 0.10 -8.04
C PRO A 86 1.20 -1.26 -8.15
N THR A 87 1.97 -2.34 -8.03
CA THR A 87 1.41 -3.70 -8.10
C THR A 87 0.50 -3.96 -6.91
N VAL A 88 0.92 -3.55 -5.71
CA VAL A 88 0.10 -3.71 -4.50
C VAL A 88 -1.18 -2.90 -4.57
N GLY A 89 -1.13 -1.63 -4.98
CA GLY A 89 -2.35 -0.80 -5.15
C GLY A 89 -3.34 -1.41 -6.15
N ARG A 90 -2.86 -1.96 -7.27
CA ARG A 90 -3.72 -2.66 -8.25
C ARG A 90 -4.34 -3.94 -7.70
N VAL A 91 -3.58 -4.72 -6.92
CA VAL A 91 -4.09 -5.94 -6.28
C VAL A 91 -5.18 -5.56 -5.29
N VAL A 92 -4.95 -4.58 -4.41
CA VAL A 92 -5.95 -4.07 -3.46
C VAL A 92 -7.25 -3.69 -4.16
N ARG A 93 -7.17 -2.89 -5.23
CA ARG A 93 -8.36 -2.45 -5.98
C ARG A 93 -9.17 -3.62 -6.55
N ARG A 94 -8.50 -4.73 -6.92
CA ARG A 94 -9.16 -5.93 -7.45
C ARG A 94 -9.75 -6.80 -6.35
N ILE A 95 -9.04 -6.99 -5.25
CA ILE A 95 -9.49 -7.90 -4.17
C ILE A 95 -10.52 -7.25 -3.25
N GLY A 96 -10.53 -5.93 -3.10
CA GLY A 96 -11.46 -5.21 -2.22
C GLY A 96 -12.93 -5.59 -2.45
N PRO A 97 -13.46 -5.44 -3.68
CA PRO A 97 -14.84 -5.81 -3.98
C PRO A 97 -15.11 -7.31 -3.83
N LEU A 98 -14.16 -8.15 -4.27
CA LEU A 98 -14.27 -9.61 -4.18
C LEU A 98 -14.31 -10.11 -2.72
N ALA A 99 -13.63 -9.40 -1.82
CA ALA A 99 -13.60 -9.70 -0.39
C ALA A 99 -14.77 -9.05 0.39
N GLY A 100 -15.71 -8.42 -0.29
CA GLY A 100 -16.85 -7.72 0.31
C GLY A 100 -16.48 -6.42 1.03
N ILE A 101 -15.27 -5.88 0.79
CA ILE A 101 -14.83 -4.62 1.38
C ILE A 101 -15.35 -3.49 0.53
N ARG A 102 -16.28 -2.71 1.09
CA ARG A 102 -16.85 -1.55 0.40
C ARG A 102 -15.81 -0.43 0.29
N PRO A 103 -15.69 0.23 -0.87
CA PRO A 103 -14.83 1.38 -1.00
C PRO A 103 -15.39 2.54 -0.15
N TYR A 104 -14.49 3.36 0.37
CA TYR A 104 -14.83 4.64 0.99
C TYR A 104 -15.32 5.61 -0.10
N HIS A 105 -16.46 6.28 0.13
CA HIS A 105 -16.92 7.35 -0.76
C HIS A 105 -16.07 8.62 -0.57
N ASP A 106 -15.77 9.30 -1.67
CA ASP A 106 -14.75 10.34 -1.77
C ASP A 106 -14.89 11.45 -0.71
N ASP A 107 -13.78 11.67 0.01
CA ASP A 107 -13.29 12.94 0.57
C ASP A 107 -12.18 12.69 1.61
N LEU A 108 -11.09 11.99 1.28
CA LEU A 108 -9.96 11.86 2.21
C LEU A 108 -8.64 11.78 1.46
N PRO A 109 -7.62 12.59 1.82
CA PRO A 109 -7.06 12.59 3.18
C PRO A 109 -6.70 13.92 3.91
N GLN A 110 -6.81 13.94 5.25
CA GLN A 110 -5.71 14.33 6.17
C GLN A 110 -5.42 13.07 7.03
N VAL A 111 -4.39 12.30 6.66
CA VAL A 111 -4.08 10.92 7.10
C VAL A 111 -5.32 10.03 7.18
N ARG A 112 -6.04 10.07 6.07
CA ARG A 112 -7.38 9.53 5.79
C ARG A 112 -8.29 9.54 7.03
N ARG A 113 -8.36 10.76 7.59
CA ARG A 113 -9.02 11.32 8.79
C ARG A 113 -8.95 10.49 10.07
N GLY A 114 -7.86 9.74 10.24
CA GLY A 114 -7.63 8.91 11.43
C GLY A 114 -8.07 7.46 11.21
N LEU A 115 -7.89 6.95 9.99
CA LEU A 115 -8.13 5.56 9.59
C LEU A 115 -9.57 5.08 9.87
N ALA A 116 -10.55 5.72 9.23
CA ALA A 116 -11.94 5.24 9.14
C ALA A 116 -12.75 5.08 10.44
N MET A 117 -12.61 6.03 11.38
CA MET A 117 -13.33 6.18 12.68
C MET A 117 -12.64 5.40 13.83
N ASN A 118 -12.66 5.73 15.12
CA ASN A 118 -13.80 6.14 15.94
C ASN A 118 -15.08 5.29 15.74
N ARG A 119 -15.00 4.05 15.22
CA ARG A 119 -16.18 3.18 15.05
C ARG A 119 -16.69 2.74 16.44
N THR A 120 -17.65 3.46 17.04
CA THR A 120 -18.35 3.05 18.28
C THR A 120 -19.06 1.70 18.06
N PRO A 121 -18.88 0.70 18.94
CA PRO A 121 -19.77 -0.44 19.02
C PRO A 121 -20.94 -0.12 19.97
N GLY A 122 -22.15 0.04 19.43
CA GLY A 122 -23.38 0.02 20.23
C GLY A 122 -24.34 1.17 20.00
N ALA A 123 -25.06 1.17 18.89
CA ALA A 123 -26.45 1.63 18.89
C ALA A 123 -27.23 0.60 18.09
N GLN A 124 -27.95 -0.20 18.86
CA GLN A 124 -28.78 -1.30 18.39
C GLN A 124 -29.78 -0.79 17.34
N THR A 125 -30.04 -1.67 16.39
CA THR A 125 -31.35 -1.90 15.79
C THR A 125 -32.48 -1.29 16.61
N LEU A 126 -33.13 -0.24 16.12
CA LEU A 126 -34.55 -0.01 16.37
C LEU A 126 -35.16 0.52 15.08
N ALA A 127 -36.05 -0.30 14.55
CA ALA A 127 -37.03 0.07 13.55
C ALA A 127 -38.01 1.11 14.10
N SER A 128 -38.51 1.97 13.21
CA SER A 128 -39.84 2.62 13.23
C SER A 128 -39.93 3.47 11.95
N TYR A 129 -40.99 3.57 11.12
CA TYR A 129 -42.43 3.29 11.24
C TYR A 129 -43.05 3.60 12.59
#